data_AF-A0AB37GDP1-F1
#
_entry.id   AF-A0AB37GDP1-F1
#
_cell.length_a   1.000
_cell.length_b   1.000
_cell.length_c   1.000
_cell.angle_alpha   90.00
_cell.angle_beta   90.00
_cell.angle_gamma   90.00
#
_symmetry.space_group_name_H-M   'P 1'
#
loop_
_entity.id
_entity.type
_entity.pdbx_description
1 polymer ?
#
loop_
_entity_poly.entity_id
_entity_poly.type
_entity_poly.pdbx_seq_one_letter_code
_entity_poly.pdbx_strand_id
1 'polypeptide(L)'
;MTTTYDDLTITLATDTGITTTAIETALDTYIEQIESLENRDIDRDDITDEDEEFLTEAIRAAIHNGEMGGQEVERLSDIAAQHRDAEDALAEARADLDRAIIAATNAGARQVDIAQITGLSVATIRRITNG
;
A
#
# COMPACT_ATOMS: atom_id res chain seq x y z
N MET A 1 20.56 -16.77 28.36
CA MET A 1 19.21 -16.19 28.53
C MET A 1 18.46 -16.82 27.38
N THR A 2 17.35 -17.50 27.62
CA THR A 2 16.64 -18.18 26.53
C THR A 2 15.91 -17.14 25.69
N THR A 3 16.07 -17.20 24.37
CA THR A 3 15.33 -16.38 23.43
C THR A 3 14.11 -17.16 22.95
N THR A 4 12.93 -16.59 23.10
CA THR A 4 11.71 -17.15 22.52
C THR A 4 11.49 -16.61 21.11
N TYR A 5 10.65 -17.29 20.33
CA TYR A 5 10.18 -16.81 19.03
C TYR A 5 9.54 -15.42 19.12
N ASP A 6 8.76 -15.17 20.18
CA ASP A 6 8.13 -13.86 20.42
C ASP A 6 9.17 -12.78 20.75
N ASP A 7 10.17 -13.11 21.60
CA ASP A 7 11.26 -12.18 21.93
C ASP A 7 12.07 -11.81 20.69
N LEU A 8 12.39 -12.80 19.84
CA LEU A 8 13.12 -12.60 18.59
C LEU A 8 12.30 -11.76 17.61
N THR A 9 11.00 -12.06 17.47
CA THR A 9 10.06 -11.31 16.62
C THR A 9 10.01 -9.84 17.03
N ILE A 10 9.80 -9.56 18.32
CA ILE A 10 9.70 -8.20 18.85
C ILE A 10 11.03 -7.46 18.67
N THR A 11 12.14 -8.15 18.93
CA THR A 11 13.48 -7.58 18.79
C THR A 11 13.76 -7.17 17.34
N LEU A 12 13.54 -8.09 16.38
CA LEU A 12 13.76 -7.82 14.96
C LEU A 12 12.80 -6.75 14.42
N ALA A 13 11.52 -6.78 14.81
CA ALA A 13 10.56 -5.75 14.42
C ALA A 13 10.98 -4.37 14.94
N THR A 14 11.47 -4.29 16.17
CA THR A 14 11.95 -3.04 16.78
C THR A 14 13.23 -2.54 16.12
N ASP A 15 14.20 -3.42 15.87
CA ASP A 15 15.51 -3.09 15.28
C ASP A 15 15.38 -2.63 13.82
N THR A 16 14.51 -3.28 13.06
CA THR A 16 14.37 -3.06 11.62
C THR A 16 13.26 -2.07 11.25
N GLY A 17 12.30 -1.83 12.15
CA GLY A 17 11.10 -1.05 11.89
C GLY A 17 10.05 -1.77 11.03
N ILE A 18 10.26 -3.05 10.73
CA ILE A 18 9.29 -3.91 10.03
C ILE A 18 8.19 -4.35 11.02
N THR A 19 6.98 -4.58 10.51
CA THR A 19 5.87 -5.04 11.35
C THR A 19 6.14 -6.43 11.93
N THR A 20 5.65 -6.69 13.14
CA THR A 20 5.80 -8.01 13.78
C THR A 20 5.27 -9.13 12.90
N THR A 21 4.11 -8.94 12.26
CA THR A 21 3.52 -9.93 11.33
C THR A 21 4.40 -10.27 10.13
N ALA A 22 5.09 -9.28 9.55
CA ALA A 22 6.00 -9.54 8.44
C ALA A 22 7.27 -10.27 8.92
N ILE A 23 7.76 -9.93 10.11
CA ILE A 23 8.86 -10.67 10.77
C ILE A 23 8.45 -12.11 11.11
N GLU A 24 7.28 -12.33 11.70
CA GLU A 24 6.72 -13.66 12.02
C GLU A 24 6.66 -14.54 10.77
N THR A 25 6.10 -13.99 9.68
CA THR A 25 5.99 -14.70 8.39
C THR A 25 7.37 -15.11 7.85
N ALA A 26 8.36 -14.22 7.96
CA ALA A 26 9.73 -14.51 7.54
C ALA A 26 10.41 -15.54 8.47
N LEU A 27 10.26 -15.40 9.78
CA LEU A 27 10.79 -16.34 10.76
C LEU A 27 10.21 -17.74 10.55
N ASP A 28 8.89 -17.86 10.37
CA ASP A 28 8.25 -19.15 10.05
C ASP A 28 8.86 -19.77 8.78
N THR A 29 9.04 -18.97 7.74
CA THR A 29 9.63 -19.42 6.47
C THR A 29 11.06 -19.94 6.65
N TYR A 30 11.89 -19.23 7.42
CA TYR A 30 13.29 -19.65 7.65
C TYR A 30 13.40 -20.81 8.63
N ILE A 31 12.56 -20.86 9.66
CA ILE A 31 12.48 -22.02 10.57
C ILE A 31 12.12 -23.27 9.79
N GLU A 32 11.06 -23.25 8.96
CA GLU A 32 10.67 -24.40 8.14
C GLU A 32 11.80 -24.86 7.19
N GLN A 33 12.59 -23.92 6.67
CA GLN A 33 13.75 -24.24 5.83
C GLN A 33 14.86 -24.94 6.62
N ILE A 34 15.20 -24.44 7.81
CA ILE A 34 16.20 -25.05 8.69
C ILE A 34 15.74 -26.47 9.06
N GLU A 35 14.50 -26.60 9.53
CA GLU A 35 13.95 -27.88 9.95
C GLU A 35 13.95 -28.91 8.81
N SER A 36 13.58 -28.48 7.60
CA SER A 36 13.60 -29.33 6.42
C SER A 36 15.01 -29.69 5.95
N LEU A 37 16.00 -28.80 6.06
CA LEU A 37 17.37 -29.04 5.57
C LEU A 37 18.19 -29.87 6.55
N GLU A 38 17.98 -29.65 7.85
CA GLU A 38 18.77 -30.25 8.92
C GLU A 38 18.05 -31.44 9.58
N ASN A 39 16.78 -31.68 9.25
CA ASN A 39 15.96 -32.76 9.81
C ASN A 39 15.97 -32.75 11.35
N ARG A 40 15.72 -31.56 11.90
CA ARG A 40 15.52 -31.29 13.33
C ARG A 40 14.36 -30.31 13.50
N ASP A 41 13.78 -30.27 14.69
CA ASP A 41 12.71 -29.31 15.02
C ASP A 41 13.30 -28.17 15.86
N ILE A 42 12.85 -26.94 15.62
CA ILE A 42 13.23 -25.76 16.43
C ILE A 42 12.17 -25.56 17.52
N ASP A 43 12.62 -25.55 18.78
CA ASP A 43 11.76 -25.19 19.91
C ASP A 43 11.52 -23.67 19.91
N ARG A 44 10.29 -23.26 19.62
CA ARG A 44 9.91 -21.84 19.57
C ARG A 44 9.92 -21.16 20.94
N ASP A 45 9.86 -21.93 22.03
CA ASP A 45 9.93 -21.41 23.38
C ASP A 45 11.37 -21.41 23.93
N ASP A 46 12.33 -22.05 23.24
CA ASP A 46 13.74 -22.12 23.61
C ASP A 46 14.66 -22.18 22.37
N ILE A 47 14.73 -21.08 21.64
CA ILE A 47 15.58 -20.95 20.45
C ILE A 47 17.04 -20.92 20.88
N THR A 48 17.88 -21.73 20.23
CA THR A 48 19.31 -21.77 20.52
C THR A 48 20.02 -20.51 20.03
N ASP A 49 21.12 -20.11 20.68
CA ASP A 49 21.90 -18.94 20.26
C ASP A 49 22.36 -19.03 18.79
N GLU A 50 22.65 -20.23 18.29
CA GLU A 50 23.04 -20.48 16.88
C GLU A 50 21.87 -20.24 15.92
N ASP A 51 20.67 -20.75 16.26
CA ASP A 51 19.46 -20.52 15.48
C ASP A 51 19.05 -19.05 15.46
N GLU A 52 19.14 -18.38 16.62
CA GLU A 52 18.86 -16.96 16.75
C GLU A 52 19.77 -16.11 15.84
N GLU A 53 21.08 -16.38 15.87
CA GLU A 53 22.07 -15.68 15.03
C GLU A 53 21.75 -15.89 13.54
N PHE A 54 21.53 -17.14 13.13
CA PHE A 54 21.20 -17.46 11.75
C PHE A 54 19.90 -16.78 11.28
N LEU A 55 18.81 -16.88 12.06
CA LEU A 55 17.52 -16.30 11.72
C LEU A 55 17.60 -14.77 11.62
N THR A 56 18.35 -14.15 12.55
CA THR A 56 18.61 -12.71 12.53
C THR A 56 19.35 -12.26 11.27
N GLU A 57 20.41 -12.98 10.89
CA GLU A 57 21.19 -12.68 9.69
C GLU A 57 20.37 -12.88 8.41
N ALA A 58 19.61 -13.98 8.32
CA ALA A 58 18.76 -14.28 7.18
C ALA A 58 17.70 -13.19 6.95
N ILE A 59 17.01 -12.76 8.02
CA ILE A 59 16.00 -11.70 7.93
C ILE A 59 16.64 -10.36 7.56
N ARG A 60 17.78 -9.99 8.16
CA ARG A 60 18.48 -8.75 7.79
C ARG A 60 18.91 -8.75 6.32
N ALA A 61 19.38 -9.89 5.81
CA ALA A 61 19.70 -10.05 4.40
C ALA A 61 18.46 -9.91 3.51
N ALA A 62 17.35 -10.54 3.87
CA ALA A 62 16.09 -10.45 3.15
C ALA A 62 15.54 -9.02 3.08
N ILE A 63 15.64 -8.27 4.18
CA ILE A 63 15.29 -6.85 4.23
C ILE A 63 16.21 -6.05 3.31
N HIS A 64 17.52 -6.25 3.43
CA HIS A 64 18.51 -5.54 2.62
C HIS A 64 18.32 -5.77 1.12
N ASN A 65 17.96 -7.00 0.73
CA ASN A 65 17.70 -7.38 -0.66
C ASN A 65 16.29 -6.99 -1.14
N GLY A 66 15.43 -6.48 -0.25
CA GLY A 66 14.05 -6.10 -0.56
C GLY A 66 13.10 -7.28 -0.73
N GLU A 67 13.50 -8.49 -0.35
CA GLU A 67 12.73 -9.73 -0.51
C GLU A 67 11.47 -9.74 0.35
N MET A 68 11.53 -9.14 1.55
CA MET A 68 10.37 -9.04 2.45
C MET A 68 9.28 -8.09 1.95
N GLY A 69 9.61 -7.16 1.04
CA GLY A 69 8.68 -6.14 0.57
C GLY A 69 7.93 -6.48 -0.72
N GLY A 70 8.27 -7.59 -1.39
CA GLY A 70 7.85 -7.86 -2.77
C GLY A 70 6.33 -7.81 -2.98
N GLN A 71 5.55 -8.45 -2.11
CA GLN A 71 4.09 -8.48 -2.19
C GLN A 71 3.46 -7.09 -2.00
N GLU A 72 3.99 -6.30 -1.05
CA GLU A 72 3.48 -4.95 -0.80
C GLU A 72 3.88 -3.98 -1.93
N VAL A 73 5.02 -4.20 -2.59
CA VAL A 73 5.41 -3.44 -3.79
C VAL A 73 4.50 -3.76 -4.98
N GLU A 74 4.16 -5.02 -5.20
CA GLU A 74 3.20 -5.43 -6.23
C GLU A 74 1.81 -4.82 -5.95
N ARG A 75 1.34 -4.92 -4.71
CA ARG A 75 0.09 -4.28 -4.27
C ARG A 75 0.12 -2.77 -4.45
N LEU A 76 1.23 -2.10 -4.12
CA LEU A 76 1.39 -0.67 -4.33
C LEU A 76 1.33 -0.32 -5.81
N SER A 77 1.94 -1.12 -6.68
CA SER A 77 1.87 -0.94 -8.14
C SER A 77 0.43 -1.03 -8.64
N ASP A 78 -0.34 -2.00 -8.16
CA ASP A 78 -1.76 -2.16 -8.52
C ASP A 78 -2.60 -0.96 -8.06
N ILE A 79 -2.41 -0.53 -6.82
CA ILE A 79 -3.10 0.65 -6.27
C ILE A 79 -2.71 1.92 -7.06
N ALA A 80 -1.43 2.07 -7.43
CA ALA A 80 -0.97 3.19 -8.23
C ALA A 80 -1.55 3.17 -9.66
N ALA A 81 -1.77 1.99 -10.25
CA ALA A 81 -2.50 1.87 -11.51
C ALA A 81 -3.97 2.31 -11.35
N GLN A 82 -4.66 1.79 -10.35
CA GLN A 82 -6.06 2.16 -10.06
C GLN A 82 -6.22 3.66 -9.78
N HIS A 83 -5.26 4.26 -9.07
CA HIS A 83 -5.26 5.71 -8.83
C HIS A 83 -5.19 6.50 -10.13
N ARG A 84 -4.28 6.14 -11.05
CA ARG A 84 -4.14 6.80 -12.35
C ARG A 84 -5.41 6.64 -13.19
N ASP A 85 -5.99 5.45 -13.23
CA ASP A 85 -7.24 5.19 -13.96
C ASP A 85 -8.39 6.06 -13.40
N ALA A 86 -8.46 6.22 -12.08
CA ALA A 86 -9.45 7.07 -11.43
C ALA A 86 -9.22 8.57 -11.70
N GLU A 87 -7.96 9.02 -11.77
CA GLU A 87 -7.61 10.40 -12.15
C GLU A 87 -8.03 10.70 -13.60
N ASP A 88 -7.76 9.78 -14.52
CA ASP A 88 -8.15 9.90 -15.93
C ASP A 88 -9.68 9.93 -16.07
N ALA A 89 -10.39 9.03 -15.38
CA ALA A 89 -11.85 9.02 -15.37
C ALA A 89 -12.45 10.30 -14.78
N LEU A 90 -11.84 10.86 -13.73
CA LEU A 90 -12.26 12.14 -13.17
C LEU A 90 -12.02 13.31 -14.14
N ALA A 91 -10.90 13.29 -14.86
CA ALA A 91 -10.61 14.29 -15.88
C ALA A 91 -11.63 14.25 -17.02
N GLU A 92 -11.98 13.06 -17.50
CA GLU A 92 -13.03 12.86 -18.51
C GLU A 92 -14.40 13.33 -18.01
N ALA A 93 -14.81 12.92 -16.81
CA ALA A 93 -16.07 13.34 -16.21
C ALA A 93 -16.18 14.86 -16.03
N ARG A 94 -15.06 15.54 -15.71
CA ARG A 94 -14.99 17.01 -15.64
C ARG A 94 -15.15 17.64 -17.02
N ALA A 95 -14.49 17.11 -18.04
CA ALA A 95 -14.65 17.58 -19.41
C ALA A 95 -16.09 17.40 -19.92
N ASP A 96 -16.74 16.29 -19.56
CA ASP A 96 -18.15 16.01 -19.87
C ASP A 96 -19.08 17.01 -19.19
N LEU A 97 -18.85 17.29 -17.90
CA LEU A 97 -19.62 18.28 -17.16
C LEU A 97 -19.47 19.68 -17.78
N ASP A 98 -18.25 20.08 -18.13
CA ASP A 98 -17.98 21.37 -18.77
C ASP A 98 -18.70 21.47 -20.13
N ARG A 99 -18.66 20.42 -20.95
CA ARG A 99 -19.41 20.36 -22.22
C ARG A 99 -20.92 20.48 -22.00
N ALA A 100 -21.46 19.81 -20.98
CA ALA A 100 -22.88 19.87 -20.63
C ALA A 100 -23.28 21.28 -20.14
N ILE A 101 -22.44 21.94 -19.34
CA ILE A 101 -22.64 23.32 -18.89
C ILE A 101 -22.69 24.28 -20.07
N ILE A 102 -21.76 24.15 -21.02
CA ILE A 102 -21.72 24.95 -22.24
C ILE A 102 -22.99 24.73 -23.06
N ALA A 103 -23.37 23.47 -23.29
CA ALA A 103 -24.58 23.12 -24.04
C ALA A 103 -25.85 23.70 -23.39
N ALA A 104 -26.01 23.57 -22.07
CA ALA A 104 -27.14 24.12 -21.34
C ALA A 104 -27.19 25.66 -21.43
N THR A 105 -26.03 26.31 -21.31
CA THR A 105 -25.92 27.77 -21.44
C THR A 105 -26.30 28.24 -22.85
N ASN A 106 -25.81 27.56 -23.88
CA ASN A 106 -26.13 27.85 -25.28
C ASN A 106 -27.61 27.60 -25.61
N ALA A 107 -28.27 26.68 -24.91
CA ALA A 107 -29.71 26.46 -24.99
C ALA A 107 -30.54 27.53 -24.22
N GLY A 108 -29.89 28.49 -23.55
CA GLY A 108 -30.54 29.59 -22.84
C GLY A 108 -30.88 29.30 -21.38
N ALA A 109 -30.36 28.22 -20.79
CA ALA A 109 -30.53 27.96 -19.37
C ALA A 109 -29.88 29.07 -18.52
N ARG A 110 -30.50 29.43 -17.40
CA ARG A 110 -29.95 30.47 -16.52
C ARG A 110 -28.76 29.90 -15.75
N GLN A 111 -27.69 30.67 -15.66
CA GLN A 111 -26.47 30.25 -14.94
C GLN A 111 -26.72 29.94 -13.46
N VAL A 112 -27.72 30.57 -12.82
CA VAL A 112 -28.11 30.28 -11.44
C VAL A 112 -28.72 28.87 -11.28
N ASP A 113 -29.47 28.40 -12.28
CA ASP A 113 -30.09 27.07 -12.26
C ASP A 113 -29.01 25.99 -12.49
N ILE A 114 -28.08 26.27 -13.42
CA ILE A 114 -26.91 25.40 -13.66
C ILE A 114 -26.03 25.33 -12.39
N ALA A 115 -25.80 26.47 -11.71
CA ALA A 115 -25.06 26.51 -10.45
C ALA A 115 -25.70 25.64 -9.37
N GLN A 116 -27.04 25.71 -9.26
CA GLN A 116 -27.78 24.90 -8.31
C GLN A 116 -27.68 23.40 -8.59
N ILE A 117 -27.74 22.98 -9.86
CA ILE A 117 -27.65 21.56 -10.26
C ILE A 117 -26.23 21.01 -10.07
N THR A 118 -25.23 21.79 -10.48
CA THR A 118 -23.83 21.34 -10.50
C THR A 118 -23.08 21.56 -9.19
N GLY A 119 -23.63 22.40 -8.30
CA GLY A 119 -22.95 22.85 -7.08
C GLY A 119 -21.81 23.84 -7.33
N LEU A 120 -21.58 24.25 -8.58
CA LEU A 120 -20.53 25.21 -8.94
C LEU A 120 -21.01 26.64 -8.70
N SER A 121 -20.06 27.54 -8.46
CA SER A 121 -20.36 28.97 -8.41
C SER A 121 -20.74 29.50 -9.80
N VAL A 122 -21.59 30.53 -9.86
CA VAL A 122 -21.92 31.24 -11.10
C VAL A 122 -20.66 31.81 -11.78
N ALA A 123 -19.67 32.24 -10.99
CA ALA A 123 -18.38 32.71 -11.52
C ALA A 123 -17.61 31.58 -12.23
N THR A 124 -17.65 30.36 -11.68
CA THR A 124 -17.03 29.17 -12.29
C THR A 124 -17.73 28.82 -13.61
N ILE A 125 -19.06 28.81 -13.63
CA ILE A 125 -19.83 28.58 -14.86
C ILE A 125 -19.47 29.61 -15.92
N ARG A 126 -19.43 30.90 -15.55
CA ARG A 126 -19.05 31.97 -16.46
C ARG A 126 -17.63 31.79 -17.02
N ARG A 127 -16.69 31.28 -16.22
CA ARG A 127 -15.33 30.97 -16.69
C ARG A 127 -15.34 29.82 -17.69
N ILE A 128 -16.09 28.75 -17.42
CA ILE A 128 -16.22 27.59 -18.32
C ILE A 128 -16.83 28.01 -19.66
N THR A 129 -17.83 28.89 -19.65
CA THR A 129 -18.55 29.28 -20.88
C THR A 129 -17.88 30.38 -21.70
N ASN A 130 -16.94 31.14 -21.10
CA ASN A 130 -16.29 32.28 -21.74
C ASN A 130 -14.79 32.07 -22.05
N GLY A 131 -14.22 30.95 -21.58
CA GLY A 131 -12.87 30.51 -21.95
C GLY A 131 -12.90 29.77 -23.28
#